data_AF-A0A3B6VPA0-F1
#
_entry.id   AF-A0A3B6VPA0-F1
#
_cell.length_a   1.000
_cell.length_b   1.000
_cell.length_c   1.000
_cell.angle_alpha   90.00
_cell.angle_beta   90.00
_cell.angle_gamma   90.00
#
_symmetry.space_group_name_H-M   'P 1'
#
loop_
_entity.id
_entity.type
_entity.pdbx_description
1 polymer ?
#
loop_
_entity_poly.entity_id
_entity_poly.type
_entity_poly.pdbx_seq_one_letter_code
_entity_poly.pdbx_strand_id
1 'polypeptide(L)'
;MNKNIENTMTFSVYGIKIKHPNNWDIFINNQMPFKFDNGFVKIDSSAIKKNDSSMVLRWIKSCKINSIDDYITEYKRQFNVKNKKYKNDLYQLLELEKINDNMYFSWSRITANHSIFRILKNNETFDSLQLSFFDSNTNRLVIQTITTDTNNIDTKFEYYKDMLLQLQCE
;
A
#
# COMPACT_ATOMS: atom_id res chain seq x y z
N MET A 1 -13.67 18.21 4.13
CA MET A 1 -13.97 17.41 2.93
C MET A 1 -13.16 18.00 1.78
N ASN A 2 -12.03 17.36 1.42
CA ASN A 2 -11.14 17.85 0.37
C ASN A 2 -11.78 17.67 -1.01
N LYS A 3 -11.75 18.74 -1.81
CA LYS A 3 -12.37 18.85 -3.15
C LYS A 3 -11.63 18.09 -4.27
N ASN A 4 -10.61 17.29 -3.95
CA ASN A 4 -9.68 16.74 -4.95
C ASN A 4 -9.95 15.28 -5.37
N ILE A 5 -11.03 14.65 -4.90
CA ILE A 5 -11.33 13.24 -5.21
C ILE A 5 -12.52 13.14 -6.19
N GLU A 6 -12.50 13.93 -7.25
CA GLU A 6 -13.43 13.73 -8.37
C GLU A 6 -13.09 12.40 -9.07
N ASN A 7 -14.11 11.65 -9.53
CA ASN A 7 -13.96 10.39 -10.28
C ASN A 7 -13.41 9.17 -9.50
N THR A 8 -13.85 8.97 -8.25
CA THR A 8 -13.61 7.71 -7.54
C THR A 8 -14.87 6.87 -7.36
N MET A 9 -14.68 5.57 -7.24
CA MET A 9 -15.72 4.61 -6.89
C MET A 9 -15.37 3.88 -5.59
N THR A 10 -16.39 3.29 -4.95
CA THR A 10 -16.21 2.51 -3.73
C THR A 10 -16.04 1.03 -4.09
N PHE A 11 -14.98 0.42 -3.58
CA PHE A 11 -14.87 -1.03 -3.48
C PHE A 11 -15.18 -1.45 -2.06
N SER A 12 -16.05 -2.45 -1.88
CA SER A 12 -16.41 -2.96 -0.56
C SER A 12 -16.41 -4.48 -0.54
N VAL A 13 -15.79 -5.07 0.48
CA VAL A 13 -15.71 -6.51 0.66
C VAL A 13 -15.47 -6.86 2.14
N TYR A 14 -16.20 -7.84 2.68
CA TYR A 14 -15.98 -8.38 4.03
C TYR A 14 -15.86 -7.31 5.15
N GLY A 15 -16.69 -6.26 5.12
CA GLY A 15 -16.66 -5.16 6.11
C GLY A 15 -15.58 -4.10 5.85
N ILE A 16 -14.81 -4.23 4.76
CA ILE A 16 -13.78 -3.26 4.36
C ILE A 16 -14.35 -2.41 3.22
N LYS A 17 -14.14 -1.09 3.29
CA LYS A 17 -14.51 -0.12 2.24
C LYS A 17 -13.33 0.77 1.91
N ILE A 18 -13.04 0.93 0.63
CA ILE A 18 -12.00 1.85 0.13
C ILE A 18 -12.53 2.66 -1.05
N LYS A 19 -11.86 3.77 -1.33
CA LYS A 19 -12.01 4.54 -2.57
C LYS A 19 -10.86 4.25 -3.51
N HIS A 20 -11.16 4.15 -4.80
CA HIS A 20 -10.17 4.07 -5.87
C HIS A 20 -10.68 4.81 -7.12
N PRO A 21 -9.79 5.19 -8.05
CA PRO A 21 -10.21 5.83 -9.30
C PRO A 21 -11.16 4.94 -10.10
N ASN A 22 -12.20 5.54 -10.68
CA ASN A 22 -13.26 4.83 -11.40
C ASN A 22 -12.80 4.21 -12.74
N ASN A 23 -11.62 4.58 -13.21
CA ASN A 23 -11.00 4.10 -14.43
C ASN A 23 -9.90 3.06 -14.17
N TRP A 24 -9.71 2.62 -12.93
CA TRP A 24 -8.79 1.52 -12.59
C TRP A 24 -9.52 0.20 -12.56
N ASP A 25 -8.84 -0.84 -13.03
CA ASP A 25 -9.38 -2.19 -13.09
C ASP A 25 -9.13 -2.92 -11.78
N ILE A 26 -10.12 -3.71 -11.35
CA ILE A 26 -10.04 -4.53 -10.14
C ILE A 26 -9.70 -5.97 -10.54
N PHE A 27 -8.59 -6.48 -10.02
CA PHE A 27 -8.10 -7.83 -10.25
C PHE A 27 -8.17 -8.66 -8.98
N ILE A 28 -8.93 -9.75 -9.05
CA ILE A 28 -8.99 -10.78 -8.03
C ILE A 28 -8.19 -11.99 -8.53
N ASN A 29 -7.01 -12.20 -7.95
CA ASN A 29 -6.15 -13.33 -8.31
C ASN A 29 -6.64 -14.60 -7.60
N ASN A 30 -7.03 -15.63 -8.37
CA ASN A 30 -7.50 -16.91 -7.84
C ASN A 30 -6.42 -17.73 -7.10
N GLN A 31 -5.14 -17.38 -7.26
CA GLN A 31 -4.03 -17.96 -6.51
C GLN A 31 -3.82 -17.29 -5.14
N MET A 32 -4.42 -16.13 -4.92
CA MET A 32 -4.37 -15.41 -3.66
C MET A 32 -5.64 -15.63 -2.84
N PRO A 33 -5.59 -15.55 -1.50
CA PRO A 33 -6.80 -15.62 -0.70
C PRO A 33 -7.79 -14.50 -1.06
N PHE A 34 -9.08 -14.81 -1.01
CA PHE A 34 -10.18 -13.84 -1.13
C PHE A 34 -11.35 -14.30 -0.23
N LYS A 35 -11.07 -14.41 1.08
CA LYS A 35 -12.01 -14.91 2.11
C LYS A 35 -12.17 -13.88 3.22
N PHE A 36 -13.16 -14.04 4.10
CA PHE A 36 -13.40 -13.12 5.21
C PHE A 36 -12.15 -12.84 6.07
N ASP A 37 -11.46 -13.90 6.53
CA ASP A 37 -10.30 -13.76 7.42
C ASP A 37 -9.04 -13.27 6.70
N ASN A 38 -8.88 -13.63 5.42
CA ASN A 38 -7.67 -13.34 4.67
C ASN A 38 -8.00 -13.07 3.20
N GLY A 39 -7.52 -11.96 2.67
CA GLY A 39 -7.63 -11.73 1.25
C GLY A 39 -6.77 -10.62 0.68
N PHE A 40 -6.82 -10.57 -0.65
CA PHE A 40 -5.98 -9.72 -1.48
C PHE A 40 -6.76 -9.27 -2.71
N VAL A 41 -6.64 -7.99 -3.03
CA VAL A 41 -7.19 -7.38 -4.25
C VAL A 41 -6.13 -6.44 -4.80
N LYS A 42 -5.89 -6.52 -6.10
CA LYS A 42 -5.11 -5.52 -6.83
C LYS A 42 -6.07 -4.63 -7.60
N ILE A 43 -5.85 -3.32 -7.55
CA ILE A 43 -6.60 -2.33 -8.31
C ILE A 43 -5.57 -1.49 -9.04
N ASP A 44 -5.48 -1.56 -10.36
CA ASP A 44 -4.39 -0.87 -11.06
C ASP A 44 -4.83 -0.14 -12.32
N SER A 45 -3.96 0.76 -12.76
CA SER A 45 -4.16 1.60 -13.95
C SER A 45 -3.54 1.00 -15.22
N SER A 46 -3.25 -0.31 -15.25
CA SER A 46 -2.50 -0.92 -16.36
C SER A 46 -3.21 -0.85 -17.73
N ALA A 47 -4.53 -0.73 -17.75
CA ALA A 47 -5.30 -0.46 -18.98
C ALA A 47 -5.16 0.99 -19.49
N ILE A 48 -4.64 1.91 -18.67
CA ILE A 48 -4.43 3.33 -18.99
C ILE A 48 -2.99 3.53 -19.46
N LYS A 49 -2.79 3.94 -20.72
CA LYS A 49 -1.46 4.27 -21.25
C LYS A 49 -0.77 5.33 -20.38
N LYS A 50 0.49 5.08 -19.99
CA LYS A 50 1.40 5.99 -19.24
C LYS A 50 1.09 6.19 -17.75
N ASN A 51 0.29 5.34 -17.11
CA ASN A 51 0.14 5.38 -15.67
C ASN A 51 0.43 4.00 -15.08
N ASP A 52 1.60 3.86 -14.46
CA ASP A 52 2.03 2.59 -13.83
C ASP A 52 1.77 2.64 -12.32
N SER A 53 0.65 3.26 -11.92
CA SER A 53 0.19 3.28 -10.54
C SER A 53 -0.68 2.06 -10.27
N SER A 54 -0.43 1.43 -9.13
CA SER A 54 -1.24 0.31 -8.64
C SER A 54 -1.58 0.50 -7.17
N MET A 55 -2.74 -0.01 -6.79
CA MET A 55 -3.19 -0.12 -5.43
C MET A 55 -3.36 -1.60 -5.08
N VAL A 56 -3.01 -1.95 -3.87
CA VAL A 56 -3.26 -3.26 -3.29
C VAL A 56 -4.05 -3.07 -2.01
N LEU A 57 -5.13 -3.84 -1.87
CA LEU A 57 -5.84 -4.02 -0.62
C LEU A 57 -5.59 -5.44 -0.12
N ARG A 58 -5.12 -5.58 1.11
CA ARG A 58 -4.88 -6.86 1.75
C ARG A 58 -5.47 -6.86 3.15
N TRP A 59 -6.11 -7.95 3.56
CA TRP A 59 -6.50 -8.16 4.94
C TRP A 59 -6.06 -9.53 5.42
N ILE A 60 -5.67 -9.60 6.69
CA ILE A 60 -5.06 -10.79 7.27
C ILE A 60 -5.49 -10.91 8.72
N LYS A 61 -6.10 -12.03 9.08
CA LYS A 61 -6.24 -12.44 10.47
C LYS A 61 -4.93 -13.05 10.93
N SER A 62 -4.26 -12.35 11.85
CA SER A 62 -2.95 -12.77 12.35
C SER A 62 -3.08 -13.22 13.80
N CYS A 63 -2.48 -14.36 14.13
CA CYS A 63 -2.32 -14.79 15.53
C CYS A 63 -1.10 -14.15 16.21
N LYS A 64 -0.24 -13.46 15.45
CA LYS A 64 1.01 -12.85 15.94
C LYS A 64 0.96 -11.34 16.07
N ILE A 65 -0.06 -10.70 15.49
CA ILE A 65 -0.25 -9.25 15.49
C ILE A 65 -1.58 -9.04 16.20
N ASN A 66 -1.55 -8.49 17.41
CA ASN A 66 -2.73 -8.25 18.23
C ASN A 66 -3.07 -6.75 18.35
N SER A 67 -2.26 -5.90 17.73
CA SER A 67 -2.45 -4.45 17.68
C SER A 67 -1.79 -3.87 16.43
N ILE A 68 -2.10 -2.63 16.10
CA ILE A 68 -1.39 -1.92 15.04
C ILE A 68 0.10 -1.70 15.39
N ASP A 69 0.44 -1.51 16.66
CA ASP A 69 1.81 -1.28 17.12
C ASP A 69 2.69 -2.52 16.97
N ASP A 70 2.13 -3.72 17.19
CA ASP A 70 2.80 -5.00 16.90
C ASP A 70 3.18 -5.08 15.42
N TYR A 71 2.24 -4.70 14.54
CA TYR A 71 2.47 -4.69 13.10
C TYR A 71 3.56 -3.68 12.73
N ILE A 72 3.51 -2.46 13.24
CA ILE A 72 4.49 -1.43 12.93
C ILE A 72 5.90 -1.81 13.40
N THR A 73 6.01 -2.48 14.55
CA THR A 73 7.28 -3.03 15.03
C THR A 73 7.84 -4.06 14.06
N GLU A 74 7.01 -5.01 13.62
CA GLU A 74 7.41 -6.03 12.64
C GLU A 74 7.72 -5.40 11.27
N TYR A 75 6.94 -4.42 10.83
CA TYR A 75 7.13 -3.68 9.59
C TYR A 75 8.50 -3.01 9.53
N LYS A 76 8.89 -2.26 10.59
CA LYS A 76 10.23 -1.67 10.72
C LYS A 76 11.32 -2.72 10.69
N ARG A 77 11.12 -3.85 11.38
CA ARG A 77 12.07 -4.96 11.40
C ARG A 77 12.31 -5.52 10.00
N GLN A 78 11.26 -5.67 9.19
CA GLN A 78 11.35 -6.18 7.82
C GLN A 78 12.13 -5.24 6.88
N PHE A 79 12.02 -3.92 7.04
CA PHE A 79 12.87 -2.96 6.31
C PHE A 79 14.35 -3.17 6.59
N ASN A 80 14.71 -3.32 7.87
CA ASN A 80 16.09 -3.59 8.28
C ASN A 80 16.63 -4.91 7.73
N VAL A 81 15.79 -5.96 7.71
CA VAL A 81 16.15 -7.26 7.12
C VAL A 81 16.38 -7.14 5.61
N LYS A 82 15.50 -6.44 4.89
CA LYS A 82 15.64 -6.24 3.43
C LYS A 82 16.91 -5.49 3.07
N ASN A 83 17.21 -4.38 3.75
CA ASN A 83 18.45 -3.62 3.54
C ASN A 83 19.72 -4.46 3.77
N LYS A 84 19.71 -5.37 4.77
CA LYS A 84 20.85 -6.28 5.02
C LYS A 84 20.98 -7.36 3.95
N LYS A 85 19.84 -7.88 3.46
CA LYS A 85 19.78 -8.99 2.49
C LYS A 85 20.10 -8.54 1.07
N TYR A 86 19.56 -7.39 0.64
CA TYR A 86 19.61 -6.89 -0.72
C TYR A 86 20.55 -5.68 -0.81
N LYS A 87 21.86 -5.90 -0.70
CA LYS A 87 22.87 -4.83 -0.58
C LYS A 87 22.92 -3.85 -1.75
N ASN A 88 22.39 -4.23 -2.92
CA ASN A 88 22.37 -3.37 -4.09
C ASN A 88 21.13 -2.47 -4.10
N ASP A 89 20.02 -2.92 -3.51
CA ASP A 89 18.80 -2.15 -3.46
C ASP A 89 18.78 -1.31 -2.18
N LEU A 90 18.21 -0.11 -2.25
CA LEU A 90 18.06 0.76 -1.09
C LEU A 90 16.59 0.82 -0.70
N TYR A 91 16.26 0.36 0.51
CA TYR A 91 14.92 0.45 1.09
C TYR A 91 14.91 1.55 2.16
N GLN A 92 14.04 2.56 1.99
CA GLN A 92 13.92 3.68 2.90
C GLN A 92 12.48 3.79 3.40
N LEU A 93 12.34 4.05 4.71
CA LEU A 93 11.07 4.49 5.30
C LEU A 93 11.18 6.01 5.47
N LEU A 94 10.50 6.74 4.60
CA LEU A 94 10.56 8.21 4.52
C LEU A 94 9.64 8.85 5.56
N GLU A 95 8.44 8.32 5.71
CA GLU A 95 7.45 8.79 6.69
C GLU A 95 6.79 7.60 7.38
N LEU A 96 6.50 7.78 8.66
CA LEU A 96 5.66 6.89 9.45
C LEU A 96 4.89 7.71 10.47
N GLU A 97 3.60 7.87 10.23
CA GLU A 97 2.71 8.73 11.00
C GLU A 97 1.63 7.88 11.68
N LYS A 98 1.45 8.06 13.00
CA LYS A 98 0.30 7.49 13.71
C LYS A 98 -0.91 8.37 13.44
N ILE A 99 -1.93 7.82 12.77
CA ILE A 99 -3.17 8.54 12.46
C ILE A 99 -4.14 8.47 13.65
N ASN A 100 -4.27 7.29 14.26
CA ASN A 100 -5.02 7.04 15.49
C ASN A 100 -4.53 5.74 16.15
N ASP A 101 -5.19 5.29 17.21
CA ASP A 101 -4.76 4.11 17.99
C ASP A 101 -4.78 2.78 17.24
N ASN A 102 -5.48 2.71 16.11
CA ASN A 102 -5.59 1.50 15.30
C ASN A 102 -4.99 1.68 13.90
N MET A 103 -4.37 2.83 13.60
CA MET A 103 -4.05 3.19 12.23
C MET A 103 -2.72 3.95 12.09
N TYR A 104 -1.92 3.53 11.11
CA TYR A 104 -0.68 4.18 10.72
C TYR A 104 -0.62 4.42 9.22
N PHE A 105 -0.15 5.60 8.85
CA PHE A 105 0.27 5.94 7.49
C PHE A 105 1.79 5.77 7.37
N SER A 106 2.26 5.30 6.23
CA SER A 106 3.69 5.23 5.94
C SER A 106 4.00 5.54 4.48
N TRP A 107 5.13 6.19 4.26
CA TRP A 107 5.72 6.41 2.95
C TRP A 107 7.08 5.72 2.92
N SER A 108 7.28 4.83 1.96
CA SER A 108 8.55 4.15 1.74
C SER A 108 9.01 4.27 0.29
N ARG A 109 10.32 4.12 0.09
CA ARG A 109 10.99 4.19 -1.20
C ARG A 109 11.91 3.01 -1.39
N ILE A 110 11.92 2.47 -2.60
CA ILE A 110 12.84 1.42 -3.04
C ILE A 110 13.55 1.94 -4.28
N THR A 111 14.88 2.02 -4.21
CA THR A 111 15.73 2.22 -5.39
C THR A 111 16.32 0.88 -5.77
N ALA A 112 15.87 0.32 -6.90
CA ALA A 112 16.37 -0.95 -7.42
C ALA A 112 17.66 -0.71 -8.21
N ASN A 113 18.72 -1.47 -7.89
CA ASN A 113 20.02 -1.36 -8.56
C ASN A 113 20.47 -2.75 -9.03
N HIS A 114 19.65 -3.39 -9.87
CA HIS A 114 20.00 -4.68 -10.47
C HIS A 114 20.96 -4.52 -11.66
N SER A 115 21.72 -5.57 -11.96
CA SER A 115 22.77 -5.59 -13.00
C SER A 115 22.28 -5.19 -14.40
N ILE A 116 21.02 -5.46 -14.74
CA ILE A 116 20.40 -5.06 -16.02
C ILE A 116 20.21 -3.53 -16.09
N PHE A 117 19.76 -2.90 -15.00
CA PHE A 117 19.56 -1.45 -14.91
C PHE A 117 20.90 -0.69 -14.85
N ARG A 118 21.94 -1.31 -14.30
CA ARG A 118 23.31 -0.76 -14.29
C ARG A 118 23.89 -0.61 -15.70
N ILE A 119 23.55 -1.52 -16.62
CA ILE A 119 23.97 -1.45 -18.04
C ILE A 119 23.19 -0.35 -18.77
N LEU A 120 21.94 -0.11 -18.40
CA LEU A 120 21.06 0.89 -19.01
C LEU A 120 21.13 2.28 -18.34
N LYS A 121 21.94 2.46 -17.28
CA LYS A 121 22.10 3.70 -16.48
C LYS A 121 20.81 4.30 -15.90
N ASN A 122 19.72 3.54 -15.85
CA ASN A 122 18.45 4.00 -15.30
C ASN A 122 18.19 3.29 -13.98
N ASN A 123 18.51 3.93 -12.86
CA ASN A 123 18.01 3.46 -11.56
C ASN A 123 16.49 3.66 -11.56
N GLU A 124 15.74 2.59 -11.31
CA GLU A 124 14.31 2.69 -11.11
C GLU A 124 14.02 2.90 -9.63
N THR A 125 13.29 3.97 -9.32
CA THR A 125 12.87 4.29 -7.96
C THR A 125 11.35 4.25 -7.90
N PHE A 126 10.85 3.48 -6.93
CA PHE A 126 9.43 3.32 -6.68
C PHE A 126 9.12 3.72 -5.25
N ASP A 127 8.01 4.42 -5.11
CA ASP A 127 7.50 4.84 -3.82
C ASP A 127 6.21 4.09 -3.51
N SER A 128 6.00 3.82 -2.23
CA SER A 128 4.78 3.20 -1.72
C SER A 128 4.23 4.02 -0.57
N LEU A 129 3.00 4.49 -0.76
CA LEU A 129 2.18 5.07 0.30
C LEU A 129 1.26 3.98 0.84
N GLN A 130 1.25 3.77 2.15
CA GLN A 130 0.52 2.68 2.77
C GLN A 130 -0.25 3.17 3.99
N LEU A 131 -1.53 2.81 4.07
CA LEU A 131 -2.32 2.89 5.28
C LEU A 131 -2.52 1.49 5.85
N SER A 132 -2.24 1.35 7.13
CA SER A 132 -2.36 0.09 7.87
C SER A 132 -3.34 0.30 9.00
N PHE A 133 -4.34 -0.56 9.10
CA PHE A 133 -5.40 -0.50 10.10
C PHE A 133 -5.56 -1.84 10.79
N PHE A 134 -5.68 -1.85 12.11
CA PHE A 134 -6.00 -3.05 12.87
C PHE A 134 -7.42 -2.98 13.41
N ASP A 135 -8.27 -3.90 12.96
CA ASP A 135 -9.63 -4.05 13.44
C ASP A 135 -9.67 -5.02 14.63
N SER A 136 -9.91 -4.51 15.83
CA SER A 136 -10.02 -5.32 17.05
C SER A 136 -11.27 -6.20 17.08
N ASN A 137 -12.35 -5.84 16.37
CA ASN A 137 -13.58 -6.62 16.35
C ASN A 137 -13.41 -7.91 15.57
N THR A 138 -12.73 -7.84 14.42
CA THR A 138 -12.49 -8.99 13.56
C THR A 138 -11.10 -9.62 13.73
N ASN A 139 -10.23 -8.97 14.51
CA ASN A 139 -8.81 -9.31 14.68
C ASN A 139 -8.07 -9.39 13.34
N ARG A 140 -8.36 -8.44 12.44
CA ARG A 140 -7.75 -8.37 11.10
C ARG A 140 -6.88 -7.14 10.97
N LEU A 141 -5.68 -7.34 10.44
CA LEU A 141 -4.86 -6.28 9.91
C LEU A 141 -5.27 -6.03 8.46
N VAL A 142 -5.70 -4.81 8.16
CA VAL A 142 -6.06 -4.33 6.82
C VAL A 142 -4.98 -3.37 6.35
N ILE A 143 -4.46 -3.59 5.16
CA ILE A 143 -3.38 -2.81 4.57
C ILE A 143 -3.83 -2.39 3.18
N GLN A 144 -3.83 -1.08 2.94
CA GLN A 144 -4.02 -0.50 1.62
C GLN A 144 -2.73 0.21 1.22
N THR A 145 -2.19 -0.15 0.06
CA THR A 145 -0.92 0.39 -0.43
C THR A 145 -1.10 0.90 -1.85
N ILE A 146 -0.65 2.11 -2.15
CA ILE A 146 -0.47 2.64 -3.50
C ILE A 146 1.01 2.63 -3.82
N THR A 147 1.39 2.05 -4.95
CA THR A 147 2.77 1.98 -5.45
C THR A 147 2.83 2.56 -6.87
N THR A 148 3.79 3.44 -7.10
CA THR A 148 4.08 4.04 -8.42
C THR A 148 5.52 4.54 -8.44
N ASP A 149 5.98 5.03 -9.59
CA ASP A 149 7.25 5.76 -9.70
C ASP A 149 7.30 6.98 -8.76
N THR A 150 8.49 7.32 -8.28
CA THR A 150 8.71 8.42 -7.34
C THR A 150 8.13 9.76 -7.81
N ASN A 151 8.30 10.11 -9.09
CA ASN A 151 7.84 11.41 -9.60
C ASN A 151 6.31 11.54 -9.54
N ASN A 152 5.57 10.45 -9.76
CA ASN A 152 4.12 10.42 -9.65
C ASN A 152 3.64 10.55 -8.20
N ILE A 153 4.35 9.97 -7.23
CA ILE A 153 4.08 10.24 -5.80
C ILE A 153 4.35 11.70 -5.48
N ASP A 154 5.52 12.24 -5.83
CA ASP A 154 5.88 13.62 -5.49
C ASP A 154 4.86 14.64 -6.02
N THR A 155 4.24 14.36 -7.18
CA THR A 155 3.22 15.24 -7.79
C THR A 155 1.79 15.00 -7.27
N LYS A 156 1.47 13.80 -6.75
CA LYS A 156 0.10 13.42 -6.34
C LYS A 156 0.02 12.93 -4.89
N PHE A 157 1.00 13.25 -4.07
CA PHE A 157 1.11 12.75 -2.69
C PHE A 157 -0.18 12.97 -1.90
N GLU A 158 -0.67 14.22 -1.83
CA GLU A 158 -1.90 14.56 -1.12
C GLU A 158 -3.12 13.83 -1.66
N TYR A 159 -3.23 13.70 -2.99
CA TYR A 159 -4.33 12.97 -3.62
C TYR A 159 -4.35 11.50 -3.20
N TYR A 160 -3.19 10.83 -3.20
CA TYR A 160 -3.09 9.44 -2.80
C TYR A 160 -3.23 9.26 -1.28
N LYS A 161 -2.67 10.15 -0.46
CA LYS A 161 -2.83 10.14 1.01
C LYS A 161 -4.31 10.31 1.39
N ASP A 162 -5.00 11.30 0.82
CA ASP A 162 -6.43 11.52 1.02
C ASP A 162 -7.26 10.30 0.64
N MET A 163 -6.93 9.63 -0.48
CA MET A 163 -7.60 8.43 -0.94
C MET A 163 -7.42 7.25 0.01
N LEU A 164 -6.19 7.02 0.50
CA LEU A 164 -5.89 5.98 1.47
C LEU A 164 -6.65 6.22 2.78
N LEU A 165 -6.71 7.46 3.26
CA LEU A 165 -7.43 7.84 4.48
C LEU A 165 -8.95 7.63 4.40
N GLN A 166 -9.51 7.28 3.23
CA GLN A 166 -10.91 6.87 3.09
C GLN A 166 -11.16 5.40 3.46
N LEU A 167 -10.13 4.64 3.86
CA LEU A 167 -10.29 3.27 4.34
C LEU A 167 -11.22 3.23 5.56
N GLN A 168 -12.27 2.42 5.46
CA GLN A 168 -13.19 2.14 6.56
C GLN A 168 -13.28 0.64 6.78
N CYS A 169 -13.35 0.24 8.05
CA CYS A 169 -13.59 -1.13 8.47
C CYS A 169 -14.76 -1.13 9.45
N GLU A 170 -15.71 -2.04 9.22
CA GLU A 170 -16.94 -2.25 9.99
C GLU A 170 -17.00 -3.67 10.56
#